data_AF-A0A7J8WCC7-F1
#
_entry.id   AF-A0A7J8WCC7-F1
#
_cell.length_a   1.000
_cell.length_b   1.000
_cell.length_c   1.000
_cell.angle_alpha   90.00
_cell.angle_beta   90.00
_cell.angle_gamma   90.00
#
_symmetry.space_group_name_H-M   'P 1'
#
loop_
_entity.id
_entity.type
_entity.pdbx_description
1 polymer ?
#
loop_
_entity_poly.entity_id
_entity_poly.type
_entity_poly.pdbx_seq_one_letter_code
_entity_poly.pdbx_strand_id
1 'polypeptide(L)'
;MAILQNLQEENIEWRAPWLLPDEILYRCGNFDWVPLLGIWRAIGYAPLLVLRQYRSRQFVPATQGLAKCEFSYGGDGYKKRIREISNAWNQTRQMKRLAVRPMTTPEYDEWRVRRVNDNIPKSSHEGSQSIEEHLRVVPSELEILKQDFERRNAELEKQIEQVEEEKMNLRLDADV
;
A
#
# COMPACT_ATOMS: atom_id res chain seq x y z
N MET A 1 -11.02 -1.40 -27.63
CA MET A 1 -9.70 -0.99 -27.13
C MET A 1 -9.62 -1.32 -25.66
N ALA A 2 -8.82 -2.30 -25.26
CA ALA A 2 -8.65 -2.61 -23.85
C ALA A 2 -7.22 -3.12 -23.58
N ILE A 3 -6.27 -2.21 -23.73
CA ILE A 3 -4.82 -2.47 -23.56
C ILE A 3 -4.49 -2.93 -22.13
N LEU A 4 -5.40 -2.72 -21.17
CA LEU A 4 -5.18 -2.98 -19.75
C LEU A 4 -5.93 -4.21 -19.19
N GLN A 5 -6.76 -4.91 -19.99
CA GLN A 5 -7.63 -5.97 -19.47
C GLN A 5 -6.88 -7.26 -19.06
N ASN A 6 -5.70 -7.52 -19.63
CA ASN A 6 -4.93 -8.75 -19.39
C ASN A 6 -3.63 -8.50 -18.61
N LEU A 7 -3.46 -7.32 -18.00
CA LEU A 7 -2.28 -7.02 -17.19
C LEU A 7 -2.37 -7.76 -15.86
N GLN A 8 -1.47 -8.73 -15.67
CA GLN A 8 -1.20 -9.30 -14.36
C GLN A 8 -0.35 -8.34 -13.52
N GLU A 9 -0.40 -8.48 -12.21
CA GLU A 9 0.33 -7.61 -11.27
C GLU A 9 1.84 -7.54 -11.57
N GLU A 10 2.42 -8.67 -11.95
CA GLU A 10 3.82 -8.81 -12.34
C GLU A 10 4.19 -8.09 -13.64
N ASN A 11 3.21 -7.77 -14.49
CA ASN A 11 3.41 -7.02 -15.73
C ASN A 11 3.39 -5.50 -15.52
N ILE A 12 3.06 -5.02 -14.31
CA ILE A 12 2.92 -3.60 -14.02
C ILE A 12 4.07 -3.14 -13.12
N GLU A 13 5.00 -2.40 -13.72
CA GLU A 13 6.08 -1.76 -12.99
C GLU A 13 5.67 -0.33 -12.60
N TRP A 14 5.24 -0.14 -11.35
CA TRP A 14 5.01 1.19 -10.79
C TRP A 14 6.35 1.82 -10.39
N ARG A 15 7.20 2.21 -11.35
CA ARG A 15 8.49 2.82 -11.03
C ARG A 15 8.68 4.12 -11.81
N ALA A 16 9.24 5.10 -11.12
CA ALA A 16 9.99 6.16 -11.77
C ALA A 16 11.46 5.74 -11.64
N PRO A 17 12.13 5.23 -12.70
CA PRO A 17 13.51 4.73 -12.64
C PRO A 17 14.51 5.76 -12.09
N TRP A 18 14.18 7.05 -12.22
CA TRP A 18 14.96 8.17 -11.70
C TRP A 18 14.65 8.55 -10.25
N LEU A 19 13.59 8.01 -9.64
CA LEU A 19 13.19 8.30 -8.26
C LEU A 19 13.77 7.24 -7.33
N LEU A 20 15.01 7.45 -6.91
CA LEU A 20 15.71 6.57 -5.96
C LEU A 20 16.03 7.24 -4.62
N PRO A 21 15.13 8.01 -3.98
CA PRO A 21 15.42 8.54 -2.65
C PRO A 21 15.61 7.39 -1.65
N ASP A 22 16.66 7.47 -0.85
CA ASP A 22 16.95 6.52 0.23
C ASP A 22 16.03 6.72 1.44
N GLU A 23 15.33 7.84 1.50
CA GLU A 23 14.41 8.20 2.56
C GLU A 23 13.04 8.59 1.99
N ILE A 24 11.99 8.12 2.64
CA ILE A 24 10.61 8.40 2.28
C ILE A 24 10.03 9.26 3.40
N LEU A 25 9.78 10.53 3.10
CA LEU A 25 8.96 11.39 3.95
C LEU A 25 7.57 10.80 4.02
N TYR A 26 7.03 10.56 5.22
CA TYR A 26 5.70 9.96 5.37
C TYR A 26 4.80 10.65 6.40
N ARG A 27 5.38 11.46 7.30
CA ARG A 27 4.63 12.15 8.37
C ARG A 27 5.09 13.59 8.51
N CYS A 28 4.16 14.46 8.90
CA CYS A 28 4.40 15.88 9.12
C CYS A 28 3.67 16.32 10.39
N GLY A 29 4.39 16.65 11.47
CA GLY A 29 3.81 16.92 12.78
C GLY A 29 2.91 15.76 13.24
N ASN A 30 1.63 16.08 13.48
CA ASN A 30 0.60 15.11 13.89
C ASN A 30 -0.19 14.50 12.71
N PHE A 31 0.14 14.85 11.46
CA PHE A 31 -0.50 14.28 10.28
C PHE A 31 0.21 12.98 9.88
N ASP A 32 -0.52 11.86 9.83
CA ASP A 32 -0.03 10.56 9.32
C ASP A 32 0.19 10.52 7.80
N TRP A 33 0.26 11.68 7.17
CA TRP A 33 0.51 11.92 5.76
C TRP A 33 1.21 13.28 5.61
N VAL A 34 1.57 13.63 4.39
CA VAL A 34 2.29 14.86 4.05
C VAL A 34 1.30 15.88 3.46
N PRO A 35 0.96 16.97 4.18
CA PRO A 35 0.11 18.02 3.64
C PRO A 35 0.91 18.88 2.63
N LEU A 36 0.49 18.87 1.36
CA LEU A 36 1.10 19.65 0.30
C LEU A 36 0.27 20.92 0.05
N LEU A 37 0.93 22.08 0.12
CA LEU A 37 0.34 23.37 -0.23
C LEU A 37 0.57 23.63 -1.73
N GLY A 38 -0.49 23.50 -2.54
CA GLY A 38 -0.46 23.85 -3.96
C GLY A 38 -0.77 25.32 -4.20
N ILE A 39 -0.83 25.73 -5.47
CA ILE A 39 -1.14 27.12 -5.86
C ILE A 39 -2.61 27.49 -5.59
N TRP A 40 -3.52 26.53 -5.75
CA TRP A 40 -4.97 26.76 -5.66
C TRP A 40 -5.63 26.10 -4.44
N ARG A 41 -5.02 25.03 -3.94
CA ARG A 41 -5.54 24.20 -2.85
C ARG A 41 -4.41 23.49 -2.13
N ALA A 42 -4.68 23.05 -0.91
CA ALA A 42 -3.86 22.06 -0.23
C ALA A 42 -4.43 20.65 -0.43
N ILE A 43 -3.56 19.64 -0.44
CA ILE A 43 -3.94 18.23 -0.50
C ILE A 43 -3.15 17.42 0.53
N GLY A 44 -3.69 16.30 0.99
CA GLY A 44 -2.92 15.31 1.75
C GLY A 44 -2.29 14.30 0.79
N TYR A 45 -0.96 14.22 0.76
CA TYR A 45 -0.24 13.15 0.08
C TYR A 45 0.13 12.07 1.09
N ALA A 46 -0.28 10.83 0.87
CA ALA A 46 0.04 9.69 1.74
C ALA A 46 1.04 8.73 1.06
N PRO A 47 2.35 9.02 1.14
CA PRO A 47 3.43 8.20 0.56
C PRO A 47 3.35 6.71 0.89
N LEU A 48 2.87 6.37 2.10
CA LEU A 48 2.74 4.98 2.54
C LEU A 48 1.72 4.18 1.71
N LEU A 49 0.83 4.82 0.95
CA LEU A 49 -0.08 4.13 0.02
C LEU A 49 0.62 3.62 -1.24
N VAL A 50 1.82 4.12 -1.55
CA VAL A 50 2.51 3.89 -2.82
C VAL A 50 3.94 3.38 -2.62
N LEU A 51 4.19 2.62 -1.56
CA LEU A 51 5.53 2.10 -1.22
C LEU A 51 6.12 1.17 -2.27
N ARG A 52 5.27 0.52 -3.07
CA ARG A 52 5.70 -0.24 -4.25
C ARG A 52 6.53 0.62 -5.22
N GLN A 53 6.24 1.93 -5.32
CA GLN A 53 7.03 2.86 -6.14
C GLN A 53 8.48 3.03 -5.67
N TYR A 54 8.69 2.84 -4.37
CA TYR A 54 9.99 2.95 -3.72
C TYR A 54 10.67 1.59 -3.53
N ARG A 55 10.13 0.50 -4.11
CA ARG A 55 10.59 -0.89 -3.87
C ARG A 55 10.64 -1.24 -2.38
N SER A 56 9.68 -0.76 -1.62
CA SER A 56 9.54 -1.08 -0.20
C SER A 56 8.30 -1.93 0.03
N ARG A 57 8.33 -2.70 1.12
CA ARG A 57 7.21 -3.54 1.55
C ARG A 57 5.97 -2.67 1.74
N GLN A 58 4.87 -3.09 1.13
CA GLN A 58 3.59 -2.41 1.19
C GLN A 58 2.74 -3.03 2.29
N PHE A 59 2.34 -2.20 3.26
CA PHE A 59 1.48 -2.55 4.39
C PHE A 59 0.27 -1.61 4.46
N VAL A 60 -0.67 -1.87 5.37
CA VAL A 60 -1.87 -1.04 5.58
C VAL A 60 -1.48 0.31 6.18
N PRO A 61 -1.60 1.44 5.45
CA PRO A 61 -1.22 2.74 5.99
C PRO A 61 -2.36 3.36 6.79
N ALA A 62 -2.01 4.25 7.72
CA ALA A 62 -3.00 5.12 8.35
C ALA A 62 -3.53 6.12 7.32
N THR A 63 -4.85 6.13 7.15
CA THR A 63 -5.54 7.01 6.19
C THR A 63 -6.59 7.90 6.87
N GLN A 64 -6.67 7.84 8.21
CA GLN A 64 -7.68 8.53 8.99
C GLN A 64 -7.53 10.05 8.88
N GLY A 65 -8.50 10.73 8.27
CA GLY A 65 -8.46 12.18 8.14
C GLY A 65 -7.74 12.69 6.88
N LEU A 66 -7.21 11.80 6.04
CA LEU A 66 -6.63 12.15 4.74
C LEU A 66 -7.63 12.93 3.86
N ALA A 67 -8.89 12.49 3.84
CA ALA A 67 -9.98 13.18 3.12
C ALA A 67 -10.27 14.58 3.66
N LYS A 68 -10.00 14.84 4.94
CA LYS A 68 -10.16 16.17 5.55
C LYS A 68 -9.01 17.10 5.19
N CYS A 69 -7.90 16.58 4.65
CA CYS A 69 -6.71 17.37 4.40
C CYS A 69 -6.82 18.31 3.19
N GLU A 70 -7.78 18.06 2.31
CA GLU A 70 -8.03 18.91 1.14
C GLU A 70 -8.78 20.19 1.52
N PHE A 71 -8.32 21.34 1.02
CA PHE A 71 -9.09 22.61 1.05
C PHE A 71 -8.58 23.59 0.00
N SER A 72 -9.48 24.45 -0.49
CA SER A 72 -9.15 25.58 -1.35
C SER A 72 -8.78 26.83 -0.56
N TYR A 73 -7.97 27.70 -1.18
CA TYR A 73 -7.74 29.04 -0.62
C TYR A 73 -9.00 29.90 -0.75
N GLY A 74 -9.24 30.76 0.25
CA GLY A 74 -10.41 31.63 0.31
C GLY A 74 -11.63 31.04 1.02
N GLY A 75 -11.63 29.74 1.37
CA GLY A 75 -12.64 29.15 2.25
C GLY A 75 -12.49 29.58 3.71
N ASP A 76 -13.49 29.33 4.55
CA ASP A 76 -13.40 29.67 5.97
C ASP A 76 -12.23 28.97 6.68
N GLY A 77 -11.55 29.69 7.58
CA GLY A 77 -10.41 29.16 8.34
C GLY A 77 -9.15 28.81 7.54
N TYR A 78 -9.07 29.07 6.23
CA TYR A 78 -7.94 28.61 5.40
C TYR A 78 -6.57 29.12 5.88
N LYS A 79 -6.48 30.37 6.36
CA LYS A 79 -5.24 30.95 6.91
C LYS A 79 -4.74 30.20 8.14
N LYS A 80 -5.67 29.74 8.99
CA LYS A 80 -5.34 28.93 10.18
C LYS A 80 -4.79 27.58 9.75
N ARG A 81 -5.46 26.92 8.80
CA ARG A 81 -4.99 25.65 8.21
C ARG A 81 -3.62 25.76 7.55
N ILE A 82 -3.35 26.83 6.80
CA ILE A 82 -2.02 27.07 6.22
C ILE A 82 -0.97 27.14 7.32
N ARG A 83 -1.23 27.89 8.41
CA ARG A 83 -0.31 28.00 9.54
C ARG A 83 -0.08 26.66 10.24
N GLU A 84 -1.13 25.89 10.46
CA GLU A 84 -1.05 24.54 11.02
C GLU A 84 -0.16 23.63 10.16
N ILE A 85 -0.36 23.64 8.84
CA ILE A 85 0.46 22.89 7.88
C ILE A 85 1.91 23.37 7.94
N SER A 86 2.16 24.68 7.81
CA SER A 86 3.51 25.25 7.86
C SER A 86 4.24 24.89 9.16
N ASN A 87 3.55 24.88 10.30
CA ASN A 87 4.14 24.46 11.58
C ASN A 87 4.46 22.96 11.60
N ALA A 88 3.59 22.12 11.03
CA ALA A 88 3.81 20.69 10.95
C ALA A 88 5.04 20.35 10.08
N TRP A 89 5.33 21.15 9.05
CA TRP A 89 6.51 21.00 8.19
C TRP A 89 7.83 21.18 8.93
N ASN A 90 7.84 21.80 10.12
CA ASN A 90 9.02 21.85 10.98
C ASN A 90 9.29 20.53 11.71
N GLN A 91 8.38 19.56 11.63
CA GLN A 91 8.42 18.27 12.32
C GLN A 91 8.18 17.12 11.33
N THR A 92 9.04 16.98 10.33
CA THR A 92 8.96 15.89 9.35
C THR A 92 9.47 14.58 9.94
N ARG A 93 8.80 13.46 9.62
CA ARG A 93 9.38 12.12 9.84
C ARG A 93 9.58 11.40 8.53
N GLN A 94 10.77 10.81 8.42
CA GLN A 94 11.19 10.04 7.28
C GLN A 94 11.47 8.61 7.72
N MET A 95 11.33 7.68 6.80
CA MET A 95 11.73 6.29 6.99
C MET A 95 12.78 5.93 5.94
N LYS A 96 13.74 5.09 6.32
CA LYS A 96 14.68 4.55 5.33
C LYS A 96 13.94 3.61 4.38
N ARG A 97 14.24 3.77 3.11
CA ARG A 97 13.86 2.81 2.07
C ARG A 97 14.55 1.48 2.37
N LEU A 98 13.77 0.43 2.45
CA LEU A 98 14.27 -0.94 2.46
C LEU A 98 14.10 -1.45 1.03
N ALA A 99 15.23 -1.71 0.37
CA ALA A 99 15.26 -2.17 -1.01
C ALA A 99 14.98 -3.68 -1.04
N VAL A 100 13.73 -4.05 -0.75
CA VAL A 100 13.28 -5.44 -0.87
C VAL A 100 12.55 -5.58 -2.21
N ARG A 101 12.50 -6.79 -2.77
CA ARG A 101 11.60 -7.05 -3.90
C ARG A 101 10.19 -6.52 -3.54
N PRO A 102 9.47 -5.82 -4.44
CA PRO A 102 8.15 -5.30 -4.12
C PRO A 102 7.24 -6.42 -3.61
N MET A 103 6.77 -6.27 -2.37
CA MET A 103 5.97 -7.28 -1.66
C MET A 103 4.85 -6.60 -0.88
N THR A 104 3.69 -7.24 -0.82
CA THR A 104 2.56 -6.84 0.03
C THR A 104 2.41 -7.75 1.24
N THR A 105 1.96 -7.18 2.36
CA THR A 105 1.51 -8.00 3.48
C THR A 105 0.11 -8.58 3.18
N PRO A 106 -0.23 -9.78 3.69
CA PRO A 106 -1.57 -10.35 3.53
C PRO A 106 -2.69 -9.38 3.95
N GLU A 107 -2.46 -8.65 5.05
CA GLU A 107 -3.41 -7.66 5.58
C GLU A 107 -3.62 -6.50 4.61
N TYR A 108 -2.57 -6.12 3.86
CA TYR A 108 -2.70 -5.10 2.83
C TYR A 108 -3.56 -5.56 1.68
N ASP A 109 -3.42 -6.82 1.23
CA ASP A 109 -4.20 -7.34 0.12
C ASP A 109 -5.69 -7.43 0.48
N GLU A 110 -5.99 -7.92 1.69
CA GLU A 110 -7.36 -7.88 2.24
C GLU A 110 -7.90 -6.45 2.36
N TRP A 111 -7.11 -5.54 2.93
CA TRP A 111 -7.49 -4.15 3.10
C TRP A 111 -7.75 -3.47 1.75
N ARG A 112 -6.93 -3.76 0.74
CA ARG A 112 -7.09 -3.25 -0.63
C ARG A 112 -8.39 -3.75 -1.25
N VAL A 113 -8.69 -5.04 -1.17
CA VAL A 113 -9.94 -5.61 -1.72
C VAL A 113 -11.17 -4.99 -1.06
N ARG A 114 -11.14 -4.82 0.28
CA ARG A 114 -12.22 -4.15 1.02
C ARG A 114 -12.39 -2.68 0.60
N ARG A 115 -11.30 -1.96 0.33
CA ARG A 115 -11.32 -0.55 -0.12
C ARG A 115 -11.83 -0.35 -1.55
N VAL A 116 -11.60 -1.30 -2.46
CA VAL A 116 -12.10 -1.18 -3.85
C VAL A 116 -13.63 -1.05 -3.88
N ASN A 117 -14.33 -1.60 -2.87
CA ASN A 117 -15.78 -1.50 -2.73
C ASN A 117 -16.23 -0.26 -1.92
N ASP A 118 -15.38 0.27 -1.03
CA ASP A 118 -15.64 1.45 -0.20
C ASP A 118 -14.66 2.58 -0.56
N ASN A 119 -15.06 3.55 -1.39
CA ASN A 119 -14.23 4.71 -1.77
C ASN A 119 -13.82 5.63 -0.59
N ILE A 120 -14.28 5.33 0.62
CA ILE A 120 -13.98 6.09 1.84
C ILE A 120 -12.93 5.30 2.62
N PRO A 121 -11.76 5.87 2.93
CA PRO A 121 -10.80 5.23 3.82
C PRO A 121 -11.48 4.96 5.17
N LYS A 122 -11.86 3.71 5.42
CA LYS A 122 -12.42 3.29 6.71
C LYS A 122 -11.40 3.64 7.79
N SER A 123 -11.85 4.33 8.84
CA SER A 123 -11.05 4.53 10.04
C SER A 123 -10.68 3.15 10.58
N SER A 124 -9.39 2.81 10.55
CA SER A 124 -8.88 1.60 11.19
C SER A 124 -9.09 1.75 12.69
N HIS A 125 -10.21 1.23 13.22
CA HIS A 125 -10.47 1.25 14.66
C HIS A 125 -10.14 -0.06 15.37
N GLU A 126 -9.78 -1.12 14.64
CA GLU A 126 -9.42 -2.41 15.24
C GLU A 126 -8.18 -2.98 14.56
N GLY A 127 -7.09 -3.13 15.34
CA GLY A 127 -5.90 -3.89 14.96
C GLY A 127 -4.62 -3.10 14.67
N SER A 128 -4.56 -1.79 14.93
CA SER A 128 -3.41 -0.96 14.57
C SER A 128 -2.18 -1.24 15.45
N GLN A 129 -1.35 -2.19 15.04
CA GLN A 129 0.09 -2.04 15.25
C GLN A 129 0.47 -0.62 14.83
N SER A 130 1.24 0.08 15.66
CA SER A 130 1.57 1.48 15.37
C SER A 130 2.26 1.58 14.01
N ILE A 131 2.13 2.71 13.30
CA ILE A 131 2.92 2.93 12.07
C ILE A 131 4.39 2.70 12.39
N GLU A 132 4.86 3.19 13.54
CA GLU A 132 6.21 2.92 14.04
C GLU A 132 6.56 1.43 14.17
N GLU A 133 5.62 0.57 14.53
CA GLU A 133 5.83 -0.87 14.63
C GLU A 133 5.97 -1.51 13.25
N HIS A 134 5.15 -1.14 12.26
CA HIS A 134 5.33 -1.57 10.87
C HIS A 134 6.66 -1.07 10.27
N LEU A 135 7.17 0.06 10.75
CA LEU A 135 8.47 0.61 10.36
C LEU A 135 9.66 -0.01 11.12
N ARG A 136 9.43 -0.59 12.31
CA ARG A 136 10.45 -1.26 13.14
C ARG A 136 10.54 -2.75 12.88
N VAL A 137 9.40 -3.41 12.67
CA VAL A 137 9.28 -4.83 12.39
C VAL A 137 9.51 -5.03 10.90
N VAL A 138 10.79 -5.04 10.55
CA VAL A 138 11.24 -5.51 9.24
C VAL A 138 11.68 -6.95 9.49
N PRO A 139 10.88 -7.97 9.11
CA PRO A 139 11.39 -9.32 9.08
C PRO A 139 12.60 -9.33 8.16
N SER A 140 13.63 -10.10 8.50
CA SER A 140 14.83 -10.17 7.65
C SER A 140 14.43 -10.52 6.21
N GLU A 141 15.18 -10.05 5.21
CA GLU A 141 14.88 -10.36 3.80
C GLU A 141 14.67 -11.88 3.59
N LEU A 142 15.41 -12.70 4.34
CA LEU A 142 15.30 -14.16 4.35
C LEU A 142 13.97 -14.68 4.94
N GLU A 143 13.52 -14.11 6.05
CA GLU A 143 12.27 -14.49 6.70
C GLU A 143 11.07 -14.14 5.81
N ILE A 144 11.14 -13.00 5.12
CA ILE A 144 10.13 -12.62 4.15
C ILE A 144 10.17 -13.54 2.93
N LEU A 145 11.36 -13.82 2.38
CA LEU A 145 11.51 -14.72 1.23
C LEU A 145 10.97 -16.12 1.53
N LYS A 146 11.16 -16.59 2.77
CA LYS A 146 10.66 -17.87 3.26
C LYS A 146 9.13 -17.90 3.29
N GLN A 147 8.48 -16.87 3.85
CA GLN A 147 7.01 -16.79 3.87
C GLN A 147 6.41 -16.75 2.46
N ASP A 148 7.04 -16.00 1.54
CA ASP A 148 6.62 -15.94 0.14
C ASP A 148 6.76 -17.29 -0.57
N PHE A 149 7.85 -18.02 -0.27
CA PHE A 149 8.08 -19.37 -0.78
C PHE A 149 7.02 -20.35 -0.24
N GLU A 150 6.76 -20.33 1.06
CA GLU A 150 5.72 -21.15 1.70
C GLU A 150 4.34 -20.89 1.09
N ARG A 151 3.99 -19.62 0.83
CA ARG A 151 2.71 -19.25 0.18
C ARG A 151 2.61 -19.78 -1.24
N ARG A 152 3.67 -19.62 -2.05
CA ARG A 152 3.68 -20.13 -3.44
C ARG A 152 3.61 -21.64 -3.49
N ASN A 153 4.25 -22.33 -2.55
CA ASN A 153 4.13 -23.78 -2.43
C ASN A 153 2.68 -24.19 -2.13
N ALA A 154 2.01 -23.54 -1.18
CA ALA A 154 0.61 -23.85 -0.86
C ALA A 154 -0.34 -23.60 -2.06
N GLU A 155 -0.11 -22.53 -2.82
CA GLU A 155 -0.86 -22.25 -4.05
C GLU A 155 -0.64 -23.34 -5.11
N LEU A 156 0.62 -23.78 -5.30
CA LEU A 156 0.97 -24.85 -6.23
C LEU A 156 0.38 -26.21 -5.80
N GLU A 157 0.42 -26.53 -4.51
CA GLU A 157 -0.22 -27.75 -3.98
C GLU A 157 -1.71 -27.76 -4.29
N LYS A 158 -2.40 -26.64 -4.09
CA LYS A 158 -3.82 -26.51 -4.42
C LYS A 158 -4.10 -26.66 -5.93
N GLN A 159 -3.23 -26.12 -6.79
CA GLN A 159 -3.34 -26.30 -8.23
C GLN A 159 -3.11 -27.76 -8.66
N ILE A 160 -2.17 -28.46 -8.02
CA ILE A 160 -1.94 -29.89 -8.27
C ILE A 160 -3.18 -30.70 -7.91
N GLU A 161 -3.76 -30.46 -6.73
CA GLU A 161 -4.97 -31.16 -6.28
C GLU A 161 -6.15 -30.93 -7.24
N GLN A 162 -6.35 -29.69 -7.68
CA GLN A 162 -7.38 -29.36 -8.67
C GLN A 162 -7.16 -30.10 -10.00
N VAL A 163 -5.93 -30.13 -10.51
CA VAL A 163 -5.61 -30.83 -11.77
C VAL A 163 -5.77 -32.34 -11.64
N GLU A 164 -5.45 -32.92 -10.48
CA GLU A 164 -5.67 -34.34 -10.20
C GLU A 164 -7.17 -34.68 -10.16
N GLU A 165 -8.00 -33.82 -9.56
CA GLU A 165 -9.45 -33.97 -9.53
C GLU A 165 -10.06 -33.85 -10.94
N GLU A 166 -9.66 -32.84 -11.72
CA GLU A 166 -10.06 -32.68 -13.13
C GLU A 166 -9.68 -33.91 -13.97
N LYS A 167 -8.47 -34.46 -13.78
CA LYS A 167 -8.02 -35.69 -14.44
C LYS A 167 -8.85 -36.91 -14.06
N MET A 168 -9.28 -37.03 -12.81
CA MET A 168 -10.14 -38.13 -12.35
C MET A 168 -11.53 -38.06 -12.98
N ASN A 169 -12.12 -36.86 -13.03
CA ASN A 169 -13.43 -36.64 -13.65
C ASN A 169 -13.41 -36.95 -15.16
N LEU A 170 -12.37 -36.50 -15.88
CA LEU A 170 -12.23 -36.79 -17.32
C LEU A 170 -12.01 -38.29 -17.62
N ARG A 171 -11.41 -39.04 -16.68
CA ARG A 171 -11.29 -40.51 -16.81
C ARG A 171 -12.65 -41.19 -16.68
N LEU A 172 -13.50 -40.74 -15.76
CA LEU A 172 -14.85 -41.28 -15.57
C LEU A 172 -15.74 -41.01 -16.78
N ASP A 173 -15.58 -39.85 -17.44
CA ASP A 173 -16.35 -39.49 -18.65
C ASP A 173 -15.93 -40.28 -19.91
N ALA A 174 -14.73 -40.87 -19.92
CA ALA A 174 -14.20 -41.64 -21.06
C ALA A 174 -14.57 -43.14 -21.02
N ASP A 175 -15.05 -43.65 -19.88
CA ASP A 175 -15.43 -45.05 -19.66
C ASP A 175 -16.96 -45.31 -19.88
N VAL A 176 -17.65 -44.40 -20.57
CA VAL A 176 -19.06 -44.53 -21.04
C VAL A 176 -19.10 -44.71 -22.56
#